data_AF-A0A5B7EXS0-F1
#
_entry.id   AF-A0A5B7EXS0-F1
#
_cell.length_a   1.000
_cell.length_b   1.000
_cell.length_c   1.000
_cell.angle_alpha   90.00
_cell.angle_beta   90.00
_cell.angle_gamma   90.00
#
_symmetry.space_group_name_H-M   'P 1'
#
loop_
_entity.id
_entity.type
_entity.pdbx_description
1 polymer ?
#
loop_
_entity_poly.entity_id
_entity_poly.type
_entity_poly.pdbx_seq_one_letter_code
_entity_poly.pdbx_strand_id
1 'polypeptide(L)'
;MNTPFQIKSQATSGFQAFIVHYRDDPDQQNLIDWIQEKWLQCCGIEGPKDWDRNVYFNCSSEVVGSREACGVPFSCCKQKANEIIKNKQCGYDVRKQDYHGDSSLVIYDRGCLRAGEDWIERNLVPVAGVAVGVAVLQRLDASHIYDKGCLQAGEEWLERNLLFVAGVAVGVAFLQILGICFAQNLRADIYAQKAKWN
;
A
#
# COMPACT_ATOMS: atom_id res chain seq x y z
N MET A 1 -24.02 -3.43 14.76
CA MET A 1 -23.74 -3.19 13.32
C MET A 1 -22.75 -2.04 13.23
N ASN A 2 -21.49 -2.31 12.86
CA ASN A 2 -20.48 -1.26 12.69
C ASN A 2 -20.77 -0.50 11.39
N THR A 3 -20.78 0.83 11.43
CA THR A 3 -20.96 1.65 10.22
C THR A 3 -19.70 1.60 9.36
N PRO A 4 -19.80 1.72 8.02
CA PRO A 4 -18.63 1.76 7.13
C PRO A 4 -17.60 2.83 7.52
N PHE A 5 -18.05 3.92 8.13
CA PHE A 5 -17.20 5.01 8.65
C PHE A 5 -16.28 4.56 9.80
N GLN A 6 -16.78 3.73 10.72
CA GLN A 6 -15.99 3.24 11.88
C GLN A 6 -14.83 2.32 11.43
N ILE A 7 -15.08 1.48 10.43
CA ILE A 7 -14.07 0.54 9.90
C ILE A 7 -12.92 1.28 9.22
N LYS A 8 -13.23 2.32 8.42
CA LYS A 8 -12.20 3.17 7.81
C LYS A 8 -11.35 3.88 8.86
N SER A 9 -11.96 4.41 9.92
CA SER A 9 -11.23 5.12 10.98
C SER A 9 -10.26 4.22 11.76
N GLN A 10 -10.63 2.96 12.03
CA GLN A 10 -9.75 1.98 12.67
C GLN A 10 -8.59 1.59 11.76
N ALA A 11 -8.87 1.34 10.47
CA ALA A 11 -7.84 1.05 9.49
C ALA A 11 -6.85 2.21 9.37
N THR A 12 -7.34 3.45 9.22
CA THR A 12 -6.48 4.65 9.16
C THR A 12 -5.59 4.74 10.39
N SER A 13 -6.11 4.50 11.59
CA SER A 13 -5.37 4.54 12.86
C SER A 13 -4.22 3.54 12.90
N GLY A 14 -4.46 2.29 12.45
CA GLY A 14 -3.41 1.28 12.35
C GLY A 14 -2.31 1.66 11.35
N PHE A 15 -2.68 2.27 10.22
CA PHE A 15 -1.72 2.72 9.22
C PHE A 15 -0.91 3.95 9.65
N GLN A 16 -1.33 4.72 10.66
CA GLN A 16 -0.59 5.91 11.11
C GLN A 16 0.81 5.57 11.63
N ALA A 17 0.97 4.39 12.24
CA ALA A 17 2.26 3.93 12.75
C ALA A 17 3.32 3.85 11.64
N PHE A 18 2.91 3.49 10.40
CA PHE A 18 3.81 3.43 9.25
C PHE A 18 4.36 4.80 8.85
N ILE A 19 3.62 5.88 9.08
CA ILE A 19 4.10 7.24 8.81
C ILE A 19 4.99 7.72 9.95
N VAL A 20 4.56 7.52 11.20
CA VAL A 20 5.32 7.97 12.38
C VAL A 20 6.71 7.34 12.41
N HIS A 21 6.81 6.03 12.18
CA HIS A 21 8.04 5.24 12.24
C HIS A 21 8.73 5.04 10.88
N TYR A 22 8.37 5.83 9.86
CA TYR A 22 8.88 5.65 8.49
C TYR A 22 10.42 5.61 8.37
N ARG A 23 11.15 6.31 9.25
CA ARG A 23 12.62 6.37 9.25
C ARG A 23 13.29 5.41 10.23
N ASP A 24 12.51 4.65 11.00
CA ASP A 24 13.04 3.84 12.11
C ASP A 24 13.54 2.48 11.62
N ASP A 25 12.90 1.91 10.59
CA ASP A 25 13.24 0.59 10.03
C ASP A 25 13.37 0.66 8.49
N PRO A 26 14.54 0.26 7.92
CA PRO A 26 14.76 0.30 6.47
C PRO A 26 13.85 -0.65 5.67
N ASP A 27 13.39 -1.76 6.23
CA ASP A 27 12.52 -2.71 5.55
C ASP A 27 11.08 -2.19 5.48
N GLN A 28 10.61 -1.57 6.57
CA GLN A 28 9.33 -0.85 6.57
C GLN A 28 9.37 0.31 5.58
N GLN A 29 10.47 1.07 5.55
CA GLN A 29 10.66 2.16 4.60
C GLN A 29 10.58 1.67 3.14
N ASN A 30 11.31 0.59 2.81
CA ASN A 30 11.31 -0.01 1.48
C ASN A 30 9.90 -0.46 1.05
N LEU A 31 9.12 -1.05 1.97
CA LEU A 31 7.75 -1.47 1.69
C LEU A 31 6.86 -0.27 1.38
N ILE A 32 6.87 0.76 2.23
CA ILE A 32 6.05 1.97 2.04
C ILE A 32 6.43 2.67 0.74
N ASP A 33 7.74 2.77 0.45
CA ASP A 33 8.24 3.38 -0.78
C ASP A 33 7.75 2.64 -2.03
N TRP A 34 7.76 1.29 -1.99
CA TRP A 34 7.24 0.47 -3.08
C TRP A 34 5.73 0.64 -3.26
N ILE A 35 4.95 0.67 -2.17
CA ILE A 35 3.50 0.87 -2.22
C ILE A 35 3.18 2.21 -2.88
N GLN A 36 3.84 3.29 -2.43
CA GLN A 36 3.57 4.65 -2.88
C GLN A 36 4.02 4.89 -4.32
N GLU A 37 5.21 4.43 -4.70
CA GLU A 37 5.77 4.73 -6.02
C GLU A 37 5.33 3.73 -7.10
N LYS A 38 5.35 2.43 -6.79
CA LYS A 38 5.28 1.37 -7.80
C LYS A 38 3.91 0.73 -7.88
N TRP A 39 3.28 0.46 -6.74
CA TRP A 39 2.04 -0.30 -6.73
C TRP A 39 0.82 0.57 -6.93
N LEU A 40 0.63 1.57 -6.06
CA LEU A 40 -0.61 2.33 -5.98
C LEU A 40 -0.50 3.77 -6.51
N GLN A 41 0.73 4.29 -6.71
CA GLN A 41 0.95 5.65 -7.22
C GLN A 41 0.18 6.69 -6.39
N CYS A 42 0.46 6.68 -5.09
CA CYS A 42 -0.25 7.42 -4.05
C CYS A 42 0.75 8.05 -3.08
N CYS A 43 0.28 8.94 -2.20
CA CYS A 43 1.11 9.55 -1.18
C CYS A 43 0.37 9.66 0.16
N GLY A 44 1.02 9.22 1.23
CA GLY A 44 0.42 9.18 2.57
C GLY A 44 -0.72 8.16 2.67
N ILE A 45 -1.52 8.24 3.73
CA ILE A 45 -2.62 7.30 3.97
C ILE A 45 -3.88 7.85 3.31
N GLU A 46 -4.30 9.04 3.70
CA GLU A 46 -5.40 9.81 3.14
C GLU A 46 -4.87 10.88 2.17
N GLY A 47 -3.64 11.35 2.37
CA GLY A 47 -2.94 12.21 1.42
C GLY A 47 -1.58 12.72 1.91
N PRO A 48 -0.94 13.64 1.17
CA PRO A 48 0.39 14.17 1.48
C PRO A 48 0.52 14.86 2.85
N LYS A 49 -0.58 15.32 3.43
CA LYS A 49 -0.58 15.98 4.75
C LYS A 49 -0.30 15.01 5.90
N ASP A 50 -0.52 13.71 5.72
CA ASP A 50 -0.25 12.71 6.76
C ASP A 50 1.21 12.73 7.23
N TRP A 51 2.13 13.17 6.37
CA TRP A 51 3.55 13.32 6.67
C TRP A 51 3.86 14.31 7.79
N ASP A 52 2.90 15.15 8.22
CA ASP A 52 3.06 15.97 9.43
C ASP A 52 3.20 15.15 10.72
N ARG A 53 2.79 13.87 10.69
CA ARG A 53 2.95 12.96 11.83
C ARG A 53 4.37 12.42 11.99
N ASN A 54 5.22 12.54 10.96
CA ASN A 54 6.60 12.08 11.02
C ASN A 54 7.53 13.22 11.47
N VAL A 55 8.44 12.93 12.40
CA VAL A 55 9.36 13.94 12.97
C VAL A 55 10.28 14.60 11.93
N TYR A 56 10.61 13.95 10.81
CA TYR A 56 11.48 14.52 9.79
C TYR A 56 10.70 15.40 8.80
N PHE A 57 9.48 15.01 8.46
CA PHE A 57 8.67 15.69 7.44
C PHE A 57 7.73 16.76 8.01
N ASN A 58 7.47 16.74 9.32
CA ASN A 58 6.67 17.75 9.98
C ASN A 58 7.22 19.16 9.71
N CYS A 59 6.34 20.07 9.29
CA CYS A 59 6.71 21.46 9.03
C CYS A 59 7.37 22.17 10.21
N SER A 60 6.95 21.85 11.43
CA SER A 60 7.54 22.42 12.65
C SER A 60 8.98 21.97 12.86
N SER A 61 9.42 20.87 12.24
CA SER A 61 10.77 20.35 12.38
C SER A 61 11.83 21.17 11.64
N GLU A 62 11.42 22.18 10.88
CA GLU A 62 12.34 23.18 10.32
C GLU A 62 13.11 23.91 11.44
N VAL A 63 12.47 24.14 12.60
CA VAL A 63 13.11 24.82 13.75
C VAL A 63 14.23 24.01 14.39
N VAL A 64 14.19 22.68 14.25
CA VAL A 64 15.25 21.76 14.70
C VAL A 64 16.23 21.40 13.58
N GLY A 65 16.11 22.05 12.41
CA GLY A 65 17.01 21.88 11.29
C GLY A 65 16.73 20.67 10.40
N SER A 66 15.52 20.08 10.45
CA SER A 66 15.16 19.00 9.52
C SER A 66 15.08 19.53 8.10
N ARG A 67 15.93 19.01 7.20
CA ARG A 67 15.94 19.40 5.78
C ARG A 67 14.67 18.94 5.05
N GLU A 68 14.02 17.90 5.53
CA GLU A 68 12.82 17.32 4.90
C GLU A 68 11.51 17.92 5.44
N ALA A 69 11.60 18.91 6.34
CA ALA A 69 10.43 19.59 6.90
C ALA A 69 9.55 20.18 5.80
N CYS A 70 8.23 20.09 5.98
CA CYS A 70 7.22 20.43 4.96
C CYS A 70 7.39 19.70 3.61
N GLY A 71 8.16 18.61 3.57
CA GLY A 71 8.30 17.76 2.40
C GLY A 71 7.46 16.49 2.47
N VAL A 72 7.65 15.63 1.49
CA VAL A 72 7.21 14.23 1.47
C VAL A 72 8.38 13.36 0.97
N PRO A 73 8.38 12.05 1.23
CA PRO A 73 9.44 11.19 0.71
C PRO A 73 9.42 11.09 -0.81
N PHE A 74 10.56 10.69 -1.38
CA PHE A 74 10.75 10.58 -2.82
C PHE A 74 9.79 9.56 -3.49
N SER A 75 9.23 8.62 -2.73
CA SER A 75 8.25 7.62 -3.19
C SER A 75 6.92 8.26 -3.61
N CYS A 76 6.57 9.41 -3.03
CA CYS A 76 5.39 10.19 -3.41
C CYS A 76 5.53 10.92 -4.75
N CYS A 77 6.72 10.94 -5.35
CA CYS A 77 6.96 11.74 -6.55
C CYS A 77 6.51 11.05 -7.83
N LYS A 78 5.90 11.84 -8.71
CA LYS A 78 5.51 11.41 -10.06
C LYS A 78 6.75 11.24 -10.92
N GLN A 79 6.82 10.14 -11.65
CA GLN A 79 7.85 9.94 -12.67
C GLN A 79 7.50 10.76 -13.92
N LYS A 80 8.45 11.54 -14.44
CA LYS A 80 8.28 12.28 -15.70
C LYS A 80 8.68 11.40 -16.89
N ALA A 81 7.87 11.41 -17.95
CA ALA A 81 8.04 10.53 -19.11
C ALA A 81 9.40 10.66 -19.84
N ASN A 82 10.03 11.85 -19.79
CA ASN A 82 11.31 12.14 -20.47
C ASN A 82 12.51 12.25 -19.51
N GLU A 83 12.38 11.75 -18.29
CA GLU A 83 13.42 11.89 -17.26
C GLU A 83 14.35 10.67 -17.23
N ILE A 84 15.60 10.86 -17.68
CA ILE A 84 16.64 9.79 -17.71
C ILE A 84 17.13 9.48 -16.29
N ILE A 85 17.17 10.48 -15.40
CA ILE A 85 17.64 10.35 -14.03
C ILE A 85 16.51 10.76 -13.11
N LYS A 86 15.95 9.80 -12.36
CA LYS A 86 14.85 10.06 -11.42
C LYS A 86 15.26 11.09 -10.37
N ASN A 87 14.60 12.24 -10.35
CA ASN A 87 14.73 13.23 -9.29
C ASN A 87 14.20 12.66 -7.97
N LYS A 88 15.08 12.45 -6.98
CA LYS A 88 14.71 12.04 -5.63
C LYS A 88 14.43 13.22 -4.69
N GLN A 89 14.69 14.44 -5.13
CA GLN A 89 14.50 15.67 -4.37
C GLN A 89 13.19 16.42 -4.73
N CYS A 90 12.38 15.83 -5.59
CA CYS A 90 11.04 16.30 -5.94
C CYS A 90 10.11 16.57 -4.74
N GLY A 91 10.29 15.87 -3.62
CA GLY A 91 9.42 15.97 -2.44
C GLY A 91 9.81 17.05 -1.44
N TYR A 92 10.92 17.77 -1.64
CA TYR A 92 11.34 18.84 -0.73
C TYR A 92 10.45 20.08 -0.88
N ASP A 93 10.11 20.70 0.26
CA ASP A 93 9.37 21.96 0.35
C ASP A 93 7.96 21.96 -0.29
N VAL A 94 7.51 20.85 -0.89
CA VAL A 94 6.26 20.78 -1.68
C VAL A 94 4.99 21.05 -0.89
N ARG A 95 5.04 21.03 0.45
CA ARG A 95 3.91 21.35 1.34
C ARG A 95 4.06 22.71 2.03
N LYS A 96 5.12 23.48 1.73
CA LYS A 96 5.26 24.85 2.26
C LYS A 96 4.21 25.78 1.67
N GLN A 97 3.82 26.80 2.43
CA GLN A 97 2.82 27.77 1.99
C GLN A 97 3.30 28.66 0.83
N ASP A 98 4.60 28.93 0.79
CA ASP A 98 5.29 29.71 -0.23
C ASP A 98 5.88 28.85 -1.37
N TYR A 99 5.42 27.60 -1.51
CA TYR A 99 5.89 26.71 -2.57
C TYR A 99 5.60 27.29 -3.96
N HIS A 100 6.66 27.66 -4.68
CA HIS A 100 6.61 28.23 -6.03
C HIS A 100 6.39 27.14 -7.08
N GLY A 101 5.20 26.53 -7.09
CA GLY A 101 4.82 25.51 -8.06
C GLY A 101 3.47 24.86 -7.74
N ASP A 102 2.98 24.06 -8.68
CA ASP A 102 1.81 23.21 -8.43
C ASP A 102 2.28 21.86 -7.90
N SER A 103 2.10 21.64 -6.60
CA SER A 103 2.46 20.38 -5.93
C SER A 103 1.76 19.18 -6.56
N SER A 104 0.55 19.35 -7.08
CA SER A 104 -0.22 18.26 -7.71
C SER A 104 0.42 17.74 -9.00
N LEU A 105 1.28 18.54 -9.67
CA LEU A 105 2.02 18.09 -10.86
C LEU A 105 3.30 17.32 -10.50
N VAL A 106 3.82 17.51 -9.29
CA VAL A 106 5.12 16.95 -8.86
C VAL A 106 4.95 15.68 -8.04
N ILE A 107 3.92 15.63 -7.18
CA ILE A 107 3.66 14.50 -6.29
C ILE A 107 2.29 13.88 -6.54
N TYR A 108 2.11 12.64 -6.11
CA TYR A 108 0.80 12.02 -5.97
C TYR A 108 0.04 12.73 -4.84
N ASP A 109 -1.15 13.23 -5.13
CA ASP A 109 -2.04 13.93 -4.20
C ASP A 109 -3.07 12.99 -3.56
N ARG A 110 -3.34 11.86 -4.22
CA ARG A 110 -4.24 10.80 -3.75
C ARG A 110 -3.60 9.98 -2.62
N GLY A 111 -4.34 9.77 -1.54
CA GLY A 111 -3.97 8.86 -0.44
C GLY A 111 -3.99 7.37 -0.80
N CYS A 112 -3.09 6.60 -0.20
CA CYS A 112 -2.95 5.17 -0.47
C CYS A 112 -4.13 4.32 0.02
N LEU A 113 -4.86 4.74 1.05
CA LEU A 113 -6.04 4.02 1.52
C LEU A 113 -7.11 3.97 0.42
N ARG A 114 -7.42 5.14 -0.18
CA ARG A 114 -8.39 5.23 -1.26
C ARG A 114 -7.89 4.58 -2.55
N ALA A 115 -6.60 4.73 -2.87
CA ALA A 115 -6.01 4.06 -4.03
C ALA A 115 -6.07 2.53 -3.89
N GLY A 116 -5.83 2.01 -2.69
CA GLY A 116 -5.95 0.58 -2.39
C GLY A 116 -7.39 0.07 -2.50
N GLU A 117 -8.37 0.81 -1.98
CA GLU A 117 -9.80 0.49 -2.17
C GLU A 117 -10.16 0.36 -3.66
N ASP A 118 -9.82 1.37 -4.47
CA ASP A 118 -10.08 1.36 -5.92
C ASP A 118 -9.37 0.18 -6.61
N TRP A 119 -8.14 -0.16 -6.19
CA TRP A 119 -7.39 -1.29 -6.76
C TRP A 119 -8.06 -2.63 -6.43
N ILE A 120 -8.53 -2.81 -5.19
CA ILE A 120 -9.25 -4.01 -4.74
C ILE A 120 -10.55 -4.18 -5.55
N GLU A 121 -11.34 -3.11 -5.69
CA GLU A 121 -12.60 -3.11 -6.44
C GLU A 121 -12.40 -3.51 -7.91
N ARG A 122 -11.27 -3.12 -8.51
CA ARG A 122 -10.98 -3.39 -9.93
C ARG A 122 -10.36 -4.74 -10.19
N ASN A 123 -9.57 -5.28 -9.25
CA ASN A 123 -8.74 -6.47 -9.50
C ASN A 123 -9.20 -7.67 -8.69
N LEU A 124 -9.41 -7.50 -7.39
CA LEU A 124 -9.71 -8.62 -6.50
C LEU A 124 -11.19 -9.00 -6.53
N VAL A 125 -12.09 -8.00 -6.56
CA VAL A 125 -13.54 -8.24 -6.57
C VAL A 125 -13.99 -9.06 -7.79
N PRO A 126 -13.54 -8.78 -9.03
CA PRO A 126 -13.90 -9.59 -10.18
C PRO A 126 -13.36 -11.02 -10.08
N VAL A 127 -12.12 -11.22 -9.62
CA VAL A 127 -11.52 -12.55 -9.46
C VAL A 127 -12.28 -13.36 -8.40
N ALA A 128 -12.58 -12.74 -7.26
CA ALA A 128 -13.40 -13.36 -6.22
C ALA A 128 -14.82 -13.67 -6.74
N GLY A 129 -15.42 -12.75 -7.51
CA GLY A 129 -16.72 -12.95 -8.14
C GLY A 129 -16.75 -14.11 -9.11
N VAL A 130 -15.72 -14.25 -9.96
CA VAL A 130 -15.57 -15.40 -10.87
C VAL A 130 -15.34 -16.69 -10.09
N ALA A 131 -14.47 -16.69 -9.08
CA ALA A 131 -14.20 -17.88 -8.28
C ALA A 131 -15.47 -18.36 -7.54
N VAL A 132 -16.23 -17.45 -6.93
CA VAL A 132 -17.51 -17.76 -6.29
C VAL A 132 -18.54 -18.18 -7.34
N GLY A 133 -18.63 -17.49 -8.47
CA GLY A 133 -19.53 -17.85 -9.57
C GLY A 133 -19.26 -19.25 -10.11
N VAL A 134 -17.99 -19.61 -10.33
CA VAL A 134 -17.58 -20.95 -10.74
C VAL A 134 -17.87 -21.97 -9.63
N ALA A 135 -17.60 -21.67 -8.37
CA ALA A 135 -17.91 -22.58 -7.25
C ALA A 135 -19.42 -22.83 -7.11
N VAL A 136 -20.26 -21.82 -7.36
CA VAL A 136 -21.72 -21.94 -7.41
C VAL A 136 -22.16 -22.75 -8.63
N LEU A 137 -21.62 -22.45 -9.82
CA LEU A 137 -21.92 -23.17 -11.06
C LEU A 137 -21.50 -24.64 -11.01
N GLN A 138 -20.35 -24.95 -10.41
CA GLN A 138 -19.88 -26.32 -10.18
C GLN A 138 -20.78 -27.10 -9.20
N ARG A 139 -21.60 -26.41 -8.40
CA ARG A 139 -22.61 -27.02 -7.53
C ARG A 139 -24.01 -27.08 -8.12
N LEU A 140 -24.22 -26.62 -9.36
CA LEU A 140 -25.51 -26.67 -10.05
C LEU A 140 -25.74 -27.98 -10.83
N ASP A 141 -24.82 -28.95 -10.76
CA ASP A 141 -25.07 -30.35 -11.14
C ASP A 141 -25.71 -31.15 -9.98
N ALA A 142 -26.80 -30.63 -9.43
CA ALA A 142 -27.73 -31.41 -8.63
C ALA A 142 -29.10 -30.72 -8.65
N SER A 143 -30.10 -31.44 -9.14
CA SER A 143 -31.51 -31.10 -9.07
C SER A 143 -32.00 -31.03 -7.61
N HIS A 144 -31.69 -29.93 -6.91
CA HIS A 144 -32.23 -29.59 -5.60
C HIS A 144 -32.69 -28.13 -5.58
N ILE A 145 -33.92 -27.92 -5.13
CA ILE A 145 -34.49 -26.60 -4.85
C ILE A 145 -33.64 -25.95 -3.75
N TYR A 146 -33.18 -24.71 -3.98
CA TYR A 146 -32.37 -23.98 -3.03
C TYR A 146 -33.25 -23.28 -1.98
N ASP A 147 -33.34 -23.84 -0.78
CA ASP A 147 -34.11 -23.26 0.33
C ASP A 147 -33.30 -22.26 1.17
N LYS A 148 -32.01 -22.05 0.85
CA LYS A 148 -31.09 -21.18 1.61
C LYS A 148 -30.73 -19.92 0.83
N GLY A 149 -30.61 -18.80 1.53
CA GLY A 149 -30.14 -17.53 0.95
C GLY A 149 -28.65 -17.59 0.55
N CYS A 150 -28.27 -16.85 -0.50
CA CYS A 150 -26.90 -16.84 -1.03
C CYS A 150 -25.83 -16.47 0.00
N LEU A 151 -26.14 -15.52 0.88
CA LEU A 151 -25.23 -15.09 1.95
C LEU A 151 -24.97 -16.23 2.94
N GLN A 152 -26.03 -16.94 3.31
CA GLN A 152 -25.97 -18.06 4.25
C GLN A 152 -25.27 -19.28 3.65
N ALA A 153 -25.48 -19.54 2.35
CA ALA A 153 -24.75 -20.58 1.63
C ALA A 153 -23.24 -20.25 1.50
N GLY A 154 -22.90 -18.98 1.30
CA GLY A 154 -21.51 -18.51 1.25
C GLY A 154 -20.81 -18.63 2.59
N GLU A 155 -21.47 -18.25 3.68
CA GLU A 155 -20.97 -18.39 5.04
C GLU A 155 -20.71 -19.87 5.40
N GLU A 156 -21.67 -20.77 5.14
CA GLU A 156 -21.49 -22.20 5.39
C GLU A 156 -20.40 -22.85 4.54
N TRP A 157 -20.14 -22.34 3.32
CA TRP A 157 -19.02 -22.80 2.51
C TRP A 157 -17.70 -22.30 3.08
N LEU A 158 -17.64 -21.02 3.47
CA LEU A 158 -16.45 -20.41 4.05
C LEU A 158 -16.09 -21.09 5.38
N GLU A 159 -17.05 -21.33 6.26
CA GLU A 159 -16.83 -22.03 7.54
C GLU A 159 -16.26 -23.44 7.33
N ARG A 160 -16.80 -24.18 6.35
CA ARG A 160 -16.33 -25.54 6.02
C ARG A 160 -14.95 -25.57 5.39
N ASN A 161 -14.61 -24.56 4.61
CA ASN A 161 -13.35 -24.48 3.87
C ASN A 161 -12.37 -23.48 4.51
N LEU A 162 -12.67 -22.98 5.72
CA LEU A 162 -11.95 -21.89 6.35
C LEU A 162 -10.47 -22.23 6.52
N LEU A 163 -10.17 -23.45 6.97
CA LEU A 163 -8.80 -23.92 7.16
C LEU A 163 -8.03 -24.00 5.85
N PHE A 164 -8.69 -24.42 4.77
CA PHE A 164 -8.07 -24.49 3.44
C PHE A 164 -7.80 -23.08 2.89
N VAL A 165 -8.80 -22.21 2.93
CA VAL A 165 -8.68 -20.81 2.46
C VAL A 165 -7.63 -20.05 3.28
N ALA A 166 -7.66 -20.19 4.60
CA ALA A 166 -6.65 -19.59 5.49
C ALA A 166 -5.25 -20.17 5.22
N GLY A 167 -5.14 -21.49 5.01
CA GLY A 167 -3.89 -22.16 4.67
C GLY A 167 -3.29 -21.63 3.36
N VAL A 168 -4.11 -21.49 2.31
CA VAL A 168 -3.68 -20.91 1.03
C VAL A 168 -3.24 -19.45 1.21
N ALA A 169 -4.03 -18.64 1.93
CA ALA A 169 -3.70 -17.24 2.18
C ALA A 169 -2.37 -17.08 2.93
N VAL A 170 -2.15 -17.87 3.99
CA VAL A 170 -0.90 -17.87 4.76
C VAL A 170 0.27 -18.36 3.92
N GLY A 171 0.09 -19.41 3.12
CA GLY A 171 1.14 -19.94 2.23
C GLY A 171 1.57 -18.93 1.18
N VAL A 172 0.62 -18.22 0.56
CA VAL A 172 0.91 -17.15 -0.41
C VAL A 172 1.64 -16.00 0.27
N ALA A 173 1.17 -15.54 1.45
CA ALA A 173 1.83 -14.47 2.20
C ALA A 173 3.27 -14.84 2.58
N PHE A 174 3.49 -16.07 3.03
CA PHE A 174 4.83 -16.58 3.36
C PHE A 174 5.78 -16.57 2.15
N LEU A 175 5.33 -17.09 1.00
CA LEU A 175 6.13 -17.09 -0.22
C LEU A 175 6.44 -15.67 -0.73
N GLN A 176 5.50 -14.74 -0.60
CA GLN A 176 5.72 -13.33 -0.96
C GLN A 176 6.77 -12.67 -0.05
N ILE A 177 6.68 -12.86 1.26
CA ILE A 177 7.65 -12.33 2.22
C ILE A 177 9.04 -12.92 1.93
N LEU A 178 9.15 -14.23 1.73
CA LEU A 178 10.41 -14.87 1.34
C LEU A 178 10.98 -14.27 0.05
N GLY A 179 10.15 -14.05 -0.97
CA GLY A 179 10.55 -13.43 -2.23
C GLY A 179 11.12 -12.02 -2.03
N ILE A 180 10.49 -11.20 -1.19
CA ILE A 180 10.98 -9.85 -0.86
C ILE A 180 12.31 -9.93 -0.10
N CYS A 181 12.42 -10.78 0.93
CA CYS A 181 13.66 -10.95 1.70
C CYS A 181 14.83 -11.41 0.80
N PHE A 182 14.60 -12.39 -0.08
CA PHE A 182 15.63 -12.83 -1.02
C PHE A 182 16.03 -11.73 -2.01
N ALA A 183 15.06 -10.98 -2.53
CA ALA A 183 15.34 -9.86 -3.43
C ALA A 183 16.15 -8.75 -2.74
N GLN A 184 15.87 -8.47 -1.46
CA GLN A 184 16.60 -7.49 -0.67
C GLN A 184 18.02 -7.95 -0.34
N ASN A 185 18.20 -9.20 0.07
CA ASN A 185 19.53 -9.79 0.29
C ASN A 185 20.37 -9.75 -1.00
N LEU A 186 19.80 -10.16 -2.13
CA LEU A 186 20.47 -10.13 -3.42
C LEU A 186 20.88 -8.69 -3.80
N ARG A 187 20.00 -7.71 -3.54
CA ARG A 187 20.29 -6.30 -3.79
C ARG A 187 21.49 -5.83 -2.95
N ALA A 188 21.55 -6.17 -1.66
CA ALA A 188 22.65 -5.82 -0.77
C ALA A 188 23.99 -6.41 -1.26
N ASP A 189 24.00 -7.69 -1.66
CA ASP A 189 25.20 -8.37 -2.18
C ASP A 189 25.71 -7.73 -3.47
N ILE A 190 24.82 -7.36 -4.40
CA ILE A 190 25.21 -6.66 -5.63
C ILE A 190 25.88 -5.32 -5.33
N TYR A 191 25.36 -4.55 -4.37
CA TYR A 191 26.00 -3.29 -3.97
C TYR A 191 27.35 -3.51 -3.29
N ALA A 192 27.47 -4.53 -2.43
CA ALA A 192 28.72 -4.87 -1.78
C ALA A 192 29.81 -5.30 -2.79
N GLN A 193 29.44 -6.06 -3.82
CA GLN A 193 30.36 -6.40 -4.91
C GLN A 193 30.71 -5.16 -5.74
N LYS A 194 29.74 -4.32 -6.09
CA LYS A 194 29.98 -3.10 -6.86
C LYS A 194 30.92 -2.12 -6.13
N ALA A 195 30.86 -2.05 -4.81
CA ALA A 195 31.72 -1.20 -3.98
C ALA A 195 33.20 -1.64 -3.97
N LYS A 196 33.53 -2.88 -4.37
CA LYS A 196 34.93 -3.34 -4.48
C LYS A 196 35.64 -2.86 -5.75
N TRP A 197 34.90 -2.37 -6.74
CA TRP A 197 35.42 -2.01 -8.08
C TRP A 197 35.35 -0.50 -8.34
N ASN A 198 35.03 0.29 -7.31
CA ASN A 198 35.17 1.74 -7.23
C ASN A 198 36.20 2.09 -6.16
#